data_AF-A0A6F8XWN6-F1
#
_entry.id   AF-A0A6F8XWN6-F1
#
_cell.length_a   1.000
_cell.length_b   1.000
_cell.length_c   1.000
_cell.angle_alpha   90.00
_cell.angle_beta   90.00
_cell.angle_gamma   90.00
#
_symmetry.space_group_name_H-M   'P 1'
#
loop_
_entity.id
_entity.type
_entity.pdbx_description
1 polymer ?
#
loop_
_entity_poly.entity_id
_entity_poly.type
_entity_poly.pdbx_seq_one_letter_code
_entity_poly.pdbx_strand_id
1 'polypeptide(L)'
;MLLMRIGAPGAERPVVRVDDLTYVEVGDLVGDFDAAYFAAGHDRLREAVAARVEAGQVGEFAGERIGAPFARPHQIICIGLNYRDHAAETGQAVPDEPILFTKAPNTLVGPDDDVRQPRGSTKLDWEVELGIVIGRRTSYLDSPRRRARRSPAGCSATT
;
A
#
# COMPACT_ATOMS: atom_id res chain seq x y z
N MET A 1 -4.76 9.79 -8.16
CA MET A 1 -5.67 9.51 -7.04
C MET A 1 -4.88 8.79 -5.97
N LEU A 2 -4.90 9.29 -4.73
CA LEU A 2 -4.18 8.71 -3.60
C LEU A 2 -5.21 8.08 -2.64
N LEU A 3 -5.11 6.78 -2.44
CA LEU A 3 -6.01 6.02 -1.56
C LEU A 3 -5.42 5.96 -0.16
N MET A 4 -6.20 6.28 0.86
CA MET A 4 -5.77 6.31 2.25
C MET A 4 -6.83 5.72 3.18
N ARG A 5 -6.42 5.18 4.33
CA ARG A 5 -7.34 4.79 5.40
C ARG A 5 -7.02 5.67 6.61
N ILE A 6 -8.00 6.36 7.18
CA ILE A 6 -7.80 7.24 8.36
C ILE A 6 -8.67 6.82 9.54
N GLY A 7 -8.17 6.99 10.75
CA GLY A 7 -8.88 6.66 11.99
C GLY A 7 -8.12 5.71 12.91
N ALA A 8 -8.79 5.30 13.99
CA ALA A 8 -8.22 4.41 15.00
C ALA A 8 -7.92 3.01 14.40
N PRO A 9 -6.91 2.29 14.94
CA PRO A 9 -6.60 0.93 14.51
C PRO A 9 -7.83 0.02 14.47
N GLY A 10 -8.13 -0.55 13.30
CA GLY A 10 -9.26 -1.47 13.11
C GLY A 10 -10.62 -0.80 12.91
N ALA A 11 -10.70 0.53 12.96
CA ALA A 11 -11.88 1.33 12.66
C ALA A 11 -11.59 2.40 11.59
N GLU A 12 -10.60 2.15 10.73
CA GLU A 12 -10.22 3.11 9.70
C GLU A 12 -11.30 3.24 8.63
N ARG A 13 -11.50 4.48 8.16
CA ARG A 13 -12.39 4.84 7.07
C ARG A 13 -11.57 5.02 5.79
N PRO A 14 -11.99 4.44 4.64
CA PRO A 14 -11.32 4.67 3.37
C PRO A 14 -11.63 6.07 2.84
N VAL A 15 -10.58 6.80 2.49
CA VAL A 15 -10.64 8.15 1.94
C VAL A 15 -9.76 8.26 0.70
N VAL A 16 -10.08 9.23 -0.15
CA VAL A 16 -9.26 9.63 -1.29
C VAL A 16 -8.73 11.03 -1.02
N ARG A 17 -7.41 11.17 -0.94
CA ARG A 17 -6.77 12.47 -0.76
C ARG A 17 -6.92 13.31 -2.02
N VAL A 18 -7.40 14.54 -1.84
CA VAL A 18 -7.62 15.52 -2.90
C VAL A 18 -6.39 16.42 -3.01
N ASP A 19 -5.93 16.96 -1.88
CA ASP A 19 -4.71 17.75 -1.75
C ASP A 19 -4.06 17.53 -0.37
N ASP A 20 -3.22 18.45 0.09
CA ASP A 20 -2.51 18.31 1.37
C ASP A 20 -3.41 18.50 2.60
N LEU A 21 -4.56 19.14 2.43
CA LEU A 21 -5.46 19.53 3.51
C LEU A 21 -6.81 18.82 3.44
N THR A 22 -7.19 18.28 2.29
CA THR A 22 -8.53 17.76 2.07
C THR A 22 -8.59 16.35 1.51
N TYR A 23 -9.70 15.68 1.81
CA TYR A 23 -10.02 14.34 1.35
C TYR A 23 -11.50 14.17 1.02
N VAL A 24 -11.81 13.11 0.29
CA VAL A 24 -13.19 12.62 0.10
C VAL A 24 -13.30 11.28 0.81
N GLU A 25 -14.24 11.15 1.75
CA GLU A 25 -14.58 9.86 2.32
C GLU A 25 -15.33 9.03 1.27
N VAL A 26 -15.01 7.73 1.18
CA VAL A 26 -15.56 6.85 0.13
C VAL A 26 -16.06 5.52 0.68
N GLY A 27 -16.19 5.38 2.00
CA GLY A 27 -16.60 4.13 2.66
C GLY A 27 -17.98 3.64 2.21
N ASP A 28 -18.90 4.56 1.91
CA ASP A 28 -20.22 4.24 1.38
C ASP A 28 -20.19 3.68 -0.06
N LEU A 29 -19.12 3.94 -0.81
CA LEU A 29 -18.95 3.48 -2.19
C LEU A 29 -18.19 2.15 -2.28
N VAL A 30 -17.19 1.95 -1.41
CA VAL A 30 -16.23 0.84 -1.53
C VAL A 30 -16.23 -0.12 -0.35
N GLY A 31 -16.84 0.25 0.78
CA GLY A 31 -16.67 -0.45 2.05
C GLY A 31 -15.27 -0.22 2.65
N ASP A 32 -14.25 -0.82 2.05
CA ASP A 32 -12.83 -0.62 2.38
C ASP A 32 -11.92 -0.88 1.15
N PHE A 33 -10.65 -0.50 1.23
CA PHE A 33 -9.64 -0.82 0.21
C PHE A 33 -9.07 -2.23 0.41
N ASP A 34 -9.89 -3.24 0.10
CA ASP A 34 -9.53 -4.65 0.21
C ASP A 34 -9.32 -5.31 -1.17
N ALA A 35 -9.05 -6.62 -1.17
CA ALA A 35 -8.85 -7.39 -2.39
C ALA A 35 -10.03 -7.34 -3.37
N ALA A 36 -11.27 -7.24 -2.87
CA ALA A 36 -12.46 -7.17 -3.73
C ALA A 36 -12.54 -5.81 -4.43
N TYR A 37 -12.29 -4.72 -3.71
CA TYR A 37 -12.21 -3.38 -4.27
C TYR A 37 -11.14 -3.31 -5.38
N PHE A 38 -9.91 -3.77 -5.09
CA PHE A 38 -8.84 -3.71 -6.08
C PHE A 38 -9.14 -4.55 -7.33
N ALA A 39 -9.77 -5.73 -7.16
CA ALA A 39 -10.17 -6.58 -8.28
C ALA A 39 -11.21 -5.93 -9.20
N ALA A 40 -12.14 -5.15 -8.63
CA ALA A 40 -13.15 -4.41 -9.37
C ALA A 40 -12.56 -3.22 -10.16
N GLY A 41 -11.45 -2.66 -9.69
CA GLY A 41 -10.78 -1.51 -10.29
C GLY A 41 -11.33 -0.15 -9.83
N HIS A 42 -10.66 0.93 -10.25
CA HIS A 42 -10.80 2.25 -9.62
C HIS A 42 -11.59 3.27 -10.45
N ASP A 43 -12.08 2.90 -11.63
CA ASP A 43 -12.61 3.88 -12.58
C ASP A 43 -13.89 4.55 -12.06
N ARG A 44 -14.82 3.75 -11.51
CA ARG A 44 -16.05 4.26 -10.87
C ARG A 44 -15.75 5.15 -9.66
N LEU A 45 -14.72 4.80 -8.88
CA LEU A 45 -14.33 5.62 -7.73
C LEU A 45 -13.80 6.98 -8.18
N ARG A 46 -13.00 7.02 -9.26
CA ARG A 46 -12.43 8.26 -9.79
C ARG A 46 -13.52 9.24 -10.21
N GLU A 47 -14.54 8.77 -10.92
CA GLU A 47 -15.69 9.57 -11.34
C GLU A 47 -16.49 10.09 -10.13
N ALA A 48 -16.77 9.21 -9.16
CA ALA A 48 -17.51 9.58 -7.95
C ALA A 48 -16.76 10.60 -7.09
N VAL A 49 -15.43 10.45 -6.95
CA VAL A 49 -14.59 11.42 -6.22
C VAL A 49 -14.60 12.77 -6.92
N ALA A 50 -14.45 12.81 -8.26
CA ALA A 50 -14.50 14.07 -9.00
C ALA A 50 -15.83 14.81 -8.78
N ALA A 51 -16.95 14.09 -8.84
CA ALA A 51 -18.27 14.66 -8.58
C ALA A 51 -18.43 15.19 -7.14
N ARG A 52 -17.89 14.48 -6.14
CA ARG A 52 -17.90 14.94 -4.73
C ARG A 52 -17.07 16.20 -4.54
N VAL A 53 -15.90 16.27 -5.17
CA VAL A 53 -15.06 17.48 -5.15
C VAL A 53 -15.79 18.67 -5.77
N GLU A 54 -16.40 18.50 -6.94
CA GLU A 54 -17.20 19.56 -7.60
C GLU A 54 -18.40 20.01 -6.76
N ALA A 55 -19.03 19.09 -6.02
CA ALA A 55 -20.13 19.38 -5.12
C ALA A 55 -19.69 19.95 -3.75
N GLY A 56 -18.39 20.13 -3.51
CA GLY A 56 -17.86 20.60 -2.22
C GLY A 56 -18.00 19.59 -1.07
N GLN A 57 -18.24 18.31 -1.39
CA GLN A 57 -18.38 17.21 -0.44
C GLN A 57 -17.01 16.66 -0.05
N VAL A 58 -16.18 17.52 0.55
CA VAL A 58 -14.83 17.21 1.02
C VAL A 58 -14.76 17.35 2.54
N GLY A 59 -13.91 16.53 3.17
CA GLY A 59 -13.47 16.69 4.55
C GLY A 59 -12.10 17.33 4.61
N GLU A 60 -11.78 17.95 5.75
CA GLU A 60 -10.45 18.50 6.04
C GLU A 60 -9.70 17.56 6.98
N PHE A 61 -8.41 17.39 6.78
CA PHE A 61 -7.56 16.68 7.73
C PHE A 61 -7.44 17.50 9.03
N ALA A 62 -7.69 16.83 10.15
CA ALA A 62 -7.67 17.40 11.49
C ALA A 62 -6.71 16.64 12.43
N GLY A 63 -5.68 16.02 11.86
CA GLY A 63 -4.70 15.20 12.59
C GLY A 63 -5.16 13.77 12.86
N GLU A 64 -6.07 13.24 12.03
CA GLU A 64 -6.44 11.83 12.10
C GLU A 64 -5.22 10.94 11.86
N ARG A 65 -5.11 9.86 12.64
CA ARG A 65 -4.14 8.80 12.37
C ARG A 65 -4.35 8.25 10.96
N ILE A 66 -3.25 8.11 10.21
CA ILE A 66 -3.23 7.42 8.92
C ILE A 66 -2.93 5.94 9.19
N GLY A 67 -3.82 5.05 8.77
CA GLY A 67 -3.61 3.60 8.82
C GLY A 67 -2.91 3.06 7.57
N ALA A 68 -2.66 1.75 7.55
CA ALA A 68 -2.17 1.08 6.35
C ALA A 68 -3.15 1.33 5.17
N PRO A 69 -2.65 1.60 3.95
CA PRO A 69 -3.47 2.11 2.84
C PRO A 69 -4.44 1.09 2.24
N PHE A 70 -4.36 -0.18 2.65
CA PHE A 70 -5.26 -1.25 2.26
C PHE A 70 -5.53 -2.20 3.43
N ALA A 71 -6.69 -2.83 3.40
CA ALA A 71 -7.14 -3.74 4.44
C ALA A 71 -6.76 -5.19 4.10
N ARG A 72 -6.16 -5.88 5.09
CA ARG A 72 -6.01 -7.35 5.14
C ARG A 72 -5.51 -7.96 3.82
N PRO A 73 -4.29 -7.64 3.35
CA PRO A 73 -3.76 -8.31 2.18
C PRO A 73 -3.63 -9.82 2.45
N HIS A 74 -3.85 -10.64 1.42
CA HIS A 74 -3.69 -12.09 1.56
C HIS A 74 -2.21 -12.48 1.75
N GLN A 75 -1.30 -11.77 1.07
CA GLN A 75 0.12 -12.06 1.09
C GLN A 75 0.93 -10.79 0.84
N ILE A 76 2.07 -10.67 1.52
CA ILE A 76 3.11 -9.68 1.23
C ILE A 76 4.33 -10.46 0.75
N ILE A 77 4.75 -10.23 -0.49
CA ILE A 77 5.92 -10.87 -1.09
C ILE A 77 7.00 -9.80 -1.21
N CYS A 78 8.15 -10.06 -0.60
CA CYS A 78 9.30 -9.17 -0.54
C CYS A 78 10.43 -9.70 -1.43
N ILE A 79 11.26 -8.78 -1.94
CA ILE A 79 12.39 -9.10 -2.82
C ILE A 79 13.69 -8.73 -2.11
N GLY A 80 14.48 -9.74 -1.72
CA GLY A 80 15.78 -9.50 -1.09
C GLY A 80 16.84 -9.07 -2.09
N LEU A 81 17.80 -8.24 -1.63
CA LEU A 81 18.99 -7.81 -2.38
C LEU A 81 18.69 -7.23 -3.77
N ASN A 82 17.60 -6.47 -3.89
CA ASN A 82 17.18 -5.88 -5.17
C ASN A 82 17.85 -4.53 -5.49
N TYR A 83 18.86 -4.14 -4.71
CA TYR A 83 19.70 -2.95 -4.90
C TYR A 83 21.17 -3.36 -4.86
N ARG A 84 21.94 -3.02 -5.91
CA ARG A 84 23.36 -3.42 -6.03
C ARG A 84 24.20 -2.92 -4.86
N ASP A 85 23.97 -1.69 -4.44
CA ASP A 85 24.70 -1.08 -3.33
C ASP A 85 24.44 -1.79 -2.00
N HIS A 86 23.20 -2.26 -1.78
CA HIS A 86 22.85 -3.03 -0.59
C HIS A 86 23.49 -4.43 -0.57
N ALA A 87 23.61 -5.08 -1.74
CA ALA A 87 24.39 -6.33 -1.84
C ALA A 87 25.87 -6.10 -1.50
N ALA A 88 26.46 -5.00 -1.99
CA ALA A 88 27.84 -4.65 -1.69
C ALA A 88 28.06 -4.34 -0.19
N GLU A 89 27.13 -3.61 0.44
CA GLU A 89 27.16 -3.28 1.88
C GLU A 89 27.18 -4.53 2.76
N THR A 90 26.38 -5.53 2.41
CA THR A 90 26.28 -6.80 3.16
C THR A 90 27.39 -7.80 2.80
N GLY A 91 28.29 -7.44 1.88
CA GLY A 91 29.36 -8.32 1.39
C GLY A 91 28.84 -9.51 0.56
N GLN A 92 27.63 -9.40 0.00
CA GLN A 92 26.98 -10.46 -0.76
C GLN A 92 27.15 -10.23 -2.27
N ALA A 93 27.18 -11.33 -3.03
CA ALA A 93 27.14 -11.24 -4.48
C ALA A 93 25.76 -10.77 -4.94
N VAL A 94 25.70 -10.05 -6.06
CA VAL A 94 24.41 -9.74 -6.71
C VAL A 94 23.79 -11.07 -7.14
N PRO A 95 22.55 -11.38 -6.70
CA PRO A 95 21.94 -12.65 -7.01
C PRO A 95 21.55 -12.74 -8.49
N ASP A 96 21.74 -13.92 -9.09
CA ASP A 96 21.38 -14.20 -10.49
C ASP A 96 19.85 -14.34 -10.69
N GLU A 97 19.13 -14.64 -9.60
CA GLU A 97 17.67 -14.78 -9.57
C GLU A 97 17.07 -14.00 -8.38
N PRO A 98 15.82 -13.51 -8.47
CA PRO A 98 15.20 -12.79 -7.37
C PRO A 98 15.04 -13.65 -6.10
N ILE A 99 15.49 -13.11 -4.97
CA ILE A 99 15.30 -13.75 -3.65
C ILE A 99 13.90 -13.39 -3.15
N LEU A 100 13.04 -14.39 -3.01
CA LEU A 100 11.67 -14.21 -2.54
C LEU A 100 11.51 -14.63 -1.08
N PHE A 101 10.89 -13.78 -0.28
CA PHE A 101 10.43 -14.11 1.06
C PHE A 101 9.08 -13.44 1.35
N THR A 102 8.46 -13.80 2.47
CA THR A 102 7.13 -13.28 2.83
C THR A 102 7.13 -12.61 4.18
N LYS A 103 6.38 -11.51 4.27
CA LYS A 103 6.00 -10.90 5.54
C LYS A 103 4.55 -11.25 5.83
N ALA A 104 4.22 -11.54 7.09
CA ALA A 104 2.85 -11.86 7.47
C ALA A 104 1.95 -10.61 7.36
N PRO A 105 0.70 -10.70 6.85
CA PRO A 105 -0.19 -9.55 6.69
C PRO A 105 -0.43 -8.72 7.97
N ASN A 106 -0.36 -9.36 9.14
CA ASN A 106 -0.55 -8.71 10.45
C ASN A 106 0.63 -7.83 10.90
N THR A 107 1.66 -7.68 10.06
CA THR A 107 2.82 -6.82 10.33
C THR A 107 2.69 -5.41 9.74
N LEU A 108 1.66 -5.17 8.92
CA LEU A 108 1.38 -3.85 8.35
C LEU A 108 0.87 -2.89 9.43
N VAL A 109 1.43 -1.69 9.44
CA VAL A 109 1.02 -0.58 10.29
C VAL A 109 0.85 0.68 9.44
N GLY A 110 0.24 1.73 10.01
CA GLY A 110 0.19 3.05 9.40
C GLY A 110 1.58 3.70 9.29
N PRO A 111 1.74 4.70 8.41
CA PRO A 111 3.04 5.35 8.18
C PRO A 111 3.63 6.02 9.42
N ASP A 112 2.77 6.48 10.34
CA ASP A 112 3.19 7.18 11.57
C ASP A 112 2.94 6.34 12.84
N ASP A 113 2.68 5.03 12.69
CA ASP A 113 2.47 4.13 13.82
C ASP A 113 3.78 3.68 14.46
N ASP A 114 3.75 3.46 15.78
CA ASP A 114 4.86 2.86 16.50
C ASP A 114 5.16 1.42 16.02
N VAL A 115 6.43 1.17 15.66
CA VAL A 115 6.94 -0.18 15.40
C VAL A 115 7.43 -0.80 16.70
N ARG A 116 6.81 -1.90 17.12
CA ARG A 116 7.16 -2.60 18.36
C ARG A 116 8.45 -3.41 18.20
N GLN A 117 9.52 -3.00 18.89
CA GLN A 117 10.74 -3.80 18.99
C GLN A 117 10.46 -5.12 19.76
N PRO A 118 10.78 -6.29 19.17
CA PRO A 118 10.65 -7.56 19.87
C PRO A 118 11.55 -7.61 21.12
N ARG A 119 11.06 -8.27 22.18
CA ARG A 119 11.83 -8.42 23.43
C ARG A 119 13.17 -9.10 23.16
N GLY A 120 14.25 -8.49 23.62
CA GLY A 120 15.62 -9.01 23.43
C GLY A 120 16.21 -8.77 22.04
N SER A 121 15.53 -8.05 21.14
CA SER A 121 16.11 -7.66 19.87
C SER A 121 17.26 -6.67 20.08
N THR A 122 18.43 -6.98 19.53
CA THR A 122 19.65 -6.14 19.58
C THR A 122 20.06 -5.61 18.21
N LYS A 123 19.34 -5.99 17.14
CA LYS A 123 19.64 -5.66 15.74
C LYS A 123 18.36 -5.29 15.00
N LEU A 124 17.54 -4.43 15.61
CA LEU A 124 16.42 -3.83 14.89
C LEU A 124 16.98 -2.87 13.84
N ASP A 125 16.53 -3.00 12.60
CA ASP A 125 17.02 -2.24 11.46
C ASP A 125 15.85 -1.81 10.56
N TRP A 126 16.12 -0.94 9.59
CA TRP A 126 15.13 -0.35 8.69
C TRP A 126 15.47 -0.60 7.22
N GLU A 127 14.44 -0.75 6.39
CA GLU A 127 14.57 -0.91 4.93
C GLU A 127 13.51 -0.05 4.25
N VAL A 128 13.93 0.96 3.48
CA VAL A 128 12.98 1.76 2.68
C VAL A 128 12.76 1.05 1.35
N GLU A 129 11.53 0.57 1.13
CA GLU A 129 11.17 -0.18 -0.07
C GLU A 129 10.01 0.45 -0.87
N LEU A 130 9.99 0.14 -2.17
CA LEU A 130 8.84 0.39 -3.03
C LEU A 130 7.85 -0.78 -2.92
N GLY A 131 6.68 -0.53 -2.33
CA GLY A 131 5.56 -1.46 -2.34
C GLY A 131 4.72 -1.34 -3.61
N ILE A 132 4.33 -2.49 -4.17
CA ILE A 132 3.43 -2.58 -5.34
C ILE A 132 2.20 -3.38 -4.93
N VAL A 133 1.01 -2.80 -5.07
CA VAL A 133 -0.24 -3.52 -4.83
C VAL A 133 -0.69 -4.20 -6.12
N ILE A 134 -0.97 -5.50 -6.07
CA ILE A 134 -1.44 -6.24 -7.25
C ILE A 134 -2.97 -6.21 -7.26
N GLY A 135 -3.53 -5.43 -8.17
CA GLY A 135 -4.98 -5.19 -8.18
C GLY A 135 -5.83 -6.31 -8.77
N ARG A 136 -5.25 -7.22 -9.56
CA ARG A 136 -6.00 -8.31 -10.23
C ARG A 136 -5.28 -9.64 -10.08
N ARG A 137 -6.06 -10.73 -10.05
CA ARG A 137 -5.48 -12.08 -10.10
C ARG A 137 -4.64 -12.22 -11.37
N THR A 138 -3.39 -12.62 -11.19
CA THR A 138 -2.46 -12.83 -12.29
C THR A 138 -1.71 -14.15 -12.13
N SER A 139 -1.38 -14.78 -13.25
CA SER A 139 -0.63 -16.02 -13.33
C SER A 139 0.00 -16.11 -14.72
N TYR A 140 1.22 -16.64 -14.82
CA TYR A 140 1.98 -16.84 -16.07
C TYR A 140 1.88 -15.67 -17.07
N LEU A 141 2.26 -14.46 -16.65
CA LEU A 141 2.13 -13.28 -17.49
C LEU A 141 3.16 -13.30 -18.64
N ASP A 142 2.66 -13.32 -19.88
CA ASP A 142 3.43 -13.56 -21.12
C ASP A 142 4.47 -12.50 -21.49
N SER A 143 4.43 -11.31 -20.88
CA SER A 143 5.45 -10.27 -21.11
C SER A 143 5.55 -9.25 -19.98
N PRO A 144 6.72 -8.61 -19.78
CA PRO A 144 6.88 -7.48 -18.85
C PRO A 144 5.86 -6.36 -19.08
N ARG A 145 5.54 -6.08 -20.35
CA ARG A 145 4.54 -5.05 -20.72
C ARG A 145 3.12 -5.43 -20.30
N ARG A 146 2.76 -6.73 -20.32
CA ARG A 146 1.48 -7.22 -19.76
C ARG A 146 1.50 -7.24 -18.23
N ARG A 147 2.66 -7.44 -17.58
CA ARG A 147 2.84 -7.34 -16.12
C ARG A 147 2.52 -5.96 -15.57
N ALA A 148 3.02 -4.90 -16.21
CA ALA A 148 2.76 -3.53 -15.78
C ALA A 148 1.30 -3.05 -16.02
N ARG A 149 0.62 -3.58 -17.05
CA ARG A 149 -0.71 -3.09 -17.48
C ARG A 149 -1.91 -3.84 -16.91
N ARG A 150 -1.75 -5.12 -16.54
CA ARG A 150 -2.85 -5.95 -16.00
C ARG A 150 -2.93 -5.95 -14.47
N SER A 151 -1.92 -5.41 -13.78
CA SER A 151 -1.84 -5.39 -12.32
C SER A 151 -1.90 -4.00 -11.68
N PRO A 152 -2.67 -2.99 -12.15
CA PRO A 152 -2.69 -1.71 -11.46
C PRO A 152 -3.50 -1.84 -10.16
N ALA A 153 -2.80 -1.96 -9.05
CA ALA A 153 -3.13 -1.20 -7.86
C ALA A 153 -1.85 -0.45 -7.46
N GLY A 154 -1.97 0.76 -6.94
CA GLY A 154 -0.89 1.76 -6.96
C GLY A 154 0.41 1.35 -6.26
N CYS A 155 1.41 2.21 -6.40
CA CYS A 155 2.61 2.15 -5.57
C CYS A 155 2.29 2.70 -4.18
N SER A 156 2.76 2.02 -3.14
CA SER A 156 2.77 2.49 -1.76
C SER A 156 4.20 2.40 -1.26
N ALA A 157 4.75 3.48 -0.70
CA ALA A 157 5.95 3.36 0.12
C ALA A 157 5.50 2.88 1.51
N THR A 158 6.06 1.79 2.00
CA THR A 158 5.94 1.39 3.41
C THR A 158 7.36 1.28 3.94
N THR A 159 7.60 1.97 5.06
CA THR A 159 8.82 1.86 5.88
C THR A 159 8.84 0.60 6.73
#